data_AF-A0A0Q9K7H7-F1
#
_entry.id   AF-A0A0Q9K7H7-F1
#
_cell.length_a   1.000
_cell.length_b   1.000
_cell.length_c   1.000
_cell.angle_alpha   90.00
_cell.angle_beta   90.00
_cell.angle_gamma   90.00
#
_symmetry.space_group_name_H-M   'P 1'
#
loop_
_entity.id
_entity.type
_entity.pdbx_description
1 polymer ?
#
loop_
_entity_poly.entity_id
_entity_poly.type
_entity_poly.pdbx_seq_one_letter_code
_entity_poly.pdbx_strand_id
1 'polypeptide(L)'
;MTGLRIALVGAPDLSDVHHARRALAALAPDAHIIELPHGAVPTADLDGVWILRAPAGHPGSVHDPTISWALHHGLPVVGPLADDEGGARPARDFLTAAGTTWSSDRPAGTAGDTTIRSGGSPFAVLSVLPLAAEAGIHPAAVGFVEAARHHAGRRHTPAIATGGTLAPFADDLPRSYVHQMRTARYRWWRPVLALVAGIGTFVTLMLMLSLLWFVLDPSTLESTSTADIDPAEPVTMLISNLMLAALIPATLVATRIGHWRPMGKVWSVAGRIRWGWLTRASLVTTLLWGTYLALAWVLSGEQPTARPDHWGWLLLITVLTTPLQAAGEEVAFRGGIMQGVGAWISRPVLALVVSTVLSAATFALAHTSLDPWVLLDLAGMAAACCYLTWRTGGLEAAIVLHIVNNMVITIGLTLLGGIQDAYVTDQTTSTVGTAGLSVLATAIMTAVLLWLARRSGIAPRAFGAPALSAEAPAAQR
;
A
#
# COMPACT_ATOMS: atom_id res chain seq x y z
N MET A 1 6.86 26.12 36.90
CA MET A 1 6.40 26.48 35.54
C MET A 1 7.01 27.83 35.24
N THR A 2 7.98 27.87 34.34
CA THR A 2 8.54 29.13 33.83
C THR A 2 7.46 29.81 32.99
N GLY A 3 7.14 31.06 33.31
CA GLY A 3 6.14 31.84 32.56
C GLY A 3 6.60 32.10 31.12
N LEU A 4 5.64 32.37 30.22
CA LEU A 4 5.92 32.65 28.80
C LEU A 4 6.87 33.82 28.63
N ARG A 5 7.86 33.72 27.74
CA ARG A 5 8.78 34.80 27.43
C ARG A 5 8.36 35.46 26.12
N ILE A 6 7.62 36.56 26.21
CA ILE A 6 7.09 37.25 25.03
C ILE A 6 7.89 38.52 24.79
N ALA A 7 8.46 38.66 23.58
CA ALA A 7 9.11 39.90 23.18
C ALA A 7 8.08 40.91 22.69
N LEU A 8 8.11 42.12 23.25
CA LEU A 8 7.36 43.26 22.76
C LEU A 8 8.34 44.20 22.05
N VAL A 9 8.22 44.31 20.72
CA VAL A 9 9.21 44.99 19.87
C VAL A 9 8.65 46.33 19.39
N GLY A 10 9.17 47.43 19.93
CA GLY A 10 8.77 48.79 19.58
C GLY A 10 9.17 49.83 20.63
N ALA A 11 8.94 51.11 20.34
CA ALA A 11 9.29 52.21 21.25
C ALA A 11 8.37 52.23 22.48
N PRO A 12 8.93 52.36 23.71
CA PRO A 12 8.21 52.17 24.97
C PRO A 12 7.22 53.29 25.34
N ASP A 13 7.24 54.41 24.62
CA ASP A 13 6.49 55.64 24.88
C ASP A 13 5.17 55.77 24.09
N LEU A 14 4.82 54.78 23.27
CA LEU A 14 3.60 54.77 22.47
C LEU A 14 2.38 54.21 23.24
N SER A 15 1.20 54.74 22.94
CA SER A 15 -0.08 54.24 23.48
C SER A 15 -0.30 52.76 23.14
N ASP A 16 0.16 52.31 21.99
CA ASP A 16 0.06 50.91 21.53
C ASP A 16 0.78 49.93 22.46
N VAL A 17 1.92 50.34 23.06
CA VAL A 17 2.65 49.54 24.06
C VAL A 17 1.78 49.30 25.28
N HIS A 18 1.09 50.35 25.75
CA HIS A 18 0.23 50.27 26.93
C HIS A 18 -0.96 49.35 26.69
N HIS A 19 -1.55 49.37 25.49
CA HIS A 19 -2.61 48.44 25.10
C HIS A 19 -2.11 47.00 24.99
N ALA A 20 -0.97 46.77 24.34
CA ALA A 20 -0.37 45.43 24.22
C ALA A 20 0.01 44.85 25.58
N ARG A 21 0.62 45.64 26.48
CA ARG A 21 0.92 45.22 27.86
C ARG A 21 -0.35 44.84 28.63
N ARG A 22 -1.42 45.65 28.55
CA ARG A 22 -2.70 45.32 29.18
C ARG A 22 -3.31 44.04 28.61
N ALA A 23 -3.26 43.86 27.29
CA ALA A 23 -3.76 42.66 26.65
C ALA A 23 -2.98 41.41 27.07
N LEU A 24 -1.64 41.49 27.11
CA LEU A 24 -0.79 40.40 27.59
C LEU A 24 -1.01 40.10 29.08
N ALA A 25 -1.15 41.12 29.93
CA ALA A 25 -1.47 40.92 31.35
C ALA A 25 -2.83 40.24 31.56
N ALA A 26 -3.81 40.50 30.68
CA ALA A 26 -5.11 39.85 30.73
C ALA A 26 -5.10 38.42 30.18
N LEU A 27 -4.40 38.18 29.06
CA LEU A 27 -4.41 36.89 28.36
C LEU A 27 -3.37 35.88 28.91
N ALA A 28 -2.24 36.39 29.37
CA ALA A 28 -1.09 35.63 29.88
C ALA A 28 -0.49 36.34 31.11
N PRO A 29 -1.18 36.32 32.26
CA PRO A 29 -0.74 37.02 33.47
C PRO A 29 0.60 36.50 34.02
N ASP A 30 1.00 35.30 33.62
CA ASP A 30 2.25 34.64 33.95
C ASP A 30 3.39 34.96 32.97
N ALA A 31 3.15 35.73 31.90
CA ALA A 31 4.16 36.02 30.90
C ALA A 31 5.19 37.06 31.40
N HIS A 32 6.47 36.74 31.18
CA HIS A 32 7.58 37.68 31.29
C HIS A 32 7.75 38.45 29.98
N ILE A 33 7.38 39.73 29.98
CA ILE A 33 7.48 40.61 28.81
C ILE A 33 8.90 41.14 28.68
N ILE A 34 9.50 40.99 27.50
CA ILE A 34 10.85 41.47 27.18
C ILE A 34 10.73 42.58 26.15
N GLU A 35 11.13 43.78 26.51
CA GLU A 35 11.01 44.94 25.62
C GLU A 35 12.26 45.10 24.78
N LEU A 36 12.07 45.23 23.48
CA LEU A 36 13.14 45.37 22.50
C LEU A 36 12.87 46.59 21.61
N PRO A 37 13.92 47.32 21.21
CA PRO A 37 13.78 48.48 20.33
C PRO A 37 13.31 48.08 18.93
N HIS A 38 12.90 49.07 18.13
CA HIS A 38 12.51 48.84 16.74
C HIS A 38 13.63 48.13 15.94
N GLY A 39 13.23 47.14 15.14
CA GLY A 39 14.16 46.35 14.32
C GLY A 39 15.17 45.49 15.07
N ALA A 40 15.03 45.33 16.39
CA ALA A 40 15.85 44.41 17.14
C ALA A 40 15.66 42.98 16.64
N VAL A 41 16.77 42.29 16.36
CA VAL A 41 16.76 40.84 16.17
C VAL A 41 16.97 40.21 17.55
N PRO A 42 15.97 39.51 18.11
CA PRO A 42 16.11 38.93 19.44
C PRO A 42 17.22 37.86 19.46
N THR A 43 17.96 37.79 20.56
CA THR A 43 18.92 36.70 20.84
C THR A 43 18.49 35.83 22.01
N ALA A 44 17.33 36.12 22.60
CA ALA A 44 16.82 35.47 23.80
C ALA A 44 15.97 34.24 23.48
N ASP A 45 15.88 33.35 24.47
CA ASP A 45 14.88 32.31 24.54
C ASP A 45 13.49 32.95 24.65
N LEU A 46 12.73 32.96 23.54
CA LEU A 46 11.40 33.55 23.44
C LEU A 46 10.37 32.48 23.06
N ASP A 47 9.13 32.72 23.47
CA ASP A 47 7.98 31.87 23.15
C ASP A 47 7.04 32.54 22.14
N GLY A 48 7.20 33.84 21.90
CA GLY A 48 6.45 34.59 20.90
C GLY A 48 6.96 36.02 20.76
N VAL A 49 6.65 36.65 19.63
CA VAL A 49 7.05 38.02 19.31
C VAL A 49 5.81 38.85 18.96
N TRP A 50 5.57 39.91 19.72
CA TRP A 50 4.56 40.93 19.44
C TRP A 50 5.26 42.19 18.97
N ILE A 51 4.99 42.59 17.74
CA ILE A 51 5.57 43.77 17.10
C ILE A 51 4.56 44.90 17.15
N LEU A 52 5.02 46.08 17.58
CA LEU A 52 4.23 47.29 17.63
C LEU A 52 4.41 48.11 16.36
N ARG A 53 3.49 49.04 16.11
CA ARG A 53 3.60 49.95 14.98
C ARG A 53 4.83 50.86 15.15
N ALA A 54 5.56 51.08 14.05
CA ALA A 54 6.69 51.99 14.05
C ALA A 54 6.20 53.47 14.09
N PRO A 55 6.85 54.37 14.84
CA PRO A 55 6.53 55.78 14.82
C PRO A 55 6.85 56.41 13.46
N ALA A 56 6.11 57.46 13.12
CA ALA A 56 6.28 58.21 11.88
C ALA A 56 7.74 58.64 11.67
N GLY A 57 8.28 58.41 10.46
CA GLY A 57 9.66 58.73 10.10
C GLY A 57 10.66 57.55 10.12
N HIS A 58 10.24 56.35 10.55
CA HIS A 58 11.05 55.13 10.42
C HIS A 58 10.82 54.44 9.06
N PRO A 59 11.83 53.72 8.51
CA PRO A 59 11.64 52.93 7.30
C PRO A 59 10.56 51.86 7.53
N GLY A 60 9.68 51.62 6.56
CA GLY A 60 8.64 50.58 6.70
C GLY A 60 9.21 49.19 6.98
N SER A 61 10.38 48.87 6.42
CA SER A 61 11.09 47.61 6.66
C SER A 61 11.77 47.50 8.03
N VAL A 62 11.58 48.46 8.96
CA VAL A 62 12.31 48.48 10.24
C VAL A 62 12.11 47.19 11.04
N HIS A 63 10.96 46.53 10.93
CA HIS A 63 10.67 45.28 11.64
C HIS A 63 10.92 44.01 10.83
N ASP A 64 11.31 44.11 9.55
CA ASP A 64 11.55 42.95 8.70
C ASP A 64 12.60 41.98 9.26
N PRO A 65 13.74 42.44 9.84
CA PRO A 65 14.71 41.54 10.43
C PRO A 65 14.12 40.73 11.60
N THR A 66 13.32 41.38 12.45
CA THR A 66 12.64 40.75 13.59
C THR A 66 11.62 39.69 13.12
N ILE A 67 10.79 40.03 12.12
CA ILE A 67 9.77 39.13 11.57
C ILE A 67 10.42 37.94 10.88
N SER A 68 11.39 38.20 10.01
CA SER A 68 12.13 37.16 9.29
C SER A 68 12.82 36.21 10.27
N TRP A 69 13.47 36.74 11.31
CA TRP A 69 14.08 35.93 12.35
C TRP A 69 13.07 35.07 13.11
N ALA A 70 11.94 35.64 13.53
CA ALA A 70 10.91 34.92 14.27
C ALA A 70 10.30 33.78 13.43
N LEU A 71 9.98 34.08 12.16
CA LEU A 71 9.45 33.10 11.22
C LEU A 71 10.45 31.97 10.94
N HIS A 72 11.73 32.31 10.73
CA HIS A 72 12.80 31.32 10.50
C HIS A 72 12.96 30.35 11.67
N HIS A 73 12.78 30.83 12.91
CA HIS A 73 12.89 30.02 14.13
C HIS A 73 11.57 29.35 14.55
N GLY A 74 10.50 29.47 13.75
CA GLY A 74 9.20 28.88 14.08
C GLY A 74 8.54 29.49 15.31
N LEU A 75 8.83 30.75 15.61
CA LEU A 75 8.21 31.50 16.71
C LEU A 75 6.86 32.08 16.27
N PRO A 76 5.82 31.98 17.11
CA PRO A 76 4.61 32.75 16.93
C PRO A 76 4.91 34.25 16.82
N VAL A 77 4.34 34.91 15.82
CA VAL A 77 4.53 36.35 15.60
C VAL A 77 3.21 37.05 15.34
N VAL A 78 3.01 38.21 15.97
CA VAL A 78 1.92 39.13 15.64
C VAL A 78 2.44 40.55 15.49
N GLY A 79 1.83 41.33 14.60
CA GLY A 79 2.30 42.69 14.38
C GLY A 79 1.49 43.50 13.37
N PRO A 80 1.93 44.74 13.10
CA PRO A 80 1.33 45.57 12.07
C PRO A 80 1.58 44.97 10.69
N LEU A 81 0.57 45.02 9.82
CA LEU A 81 0.74 44.84 8.37
C LEU A 81 1.21 46.16 7.75
N ALA A 82 2.08 46.13 6.73
CA ALA A 82 2.42 47.33 5.96
C ALA A 82 1.19 48.01 5.37
N ASP A 83 1.08 49.31 5.64
CA ASP A 83 0.47 50.28 4.75
C ASP A 83 1.61 51.04 4.02
N ASP A 84 1.32 51.72 2.89
CA ASP A 84 2.30 52.40 2.03
C ASP A 84 3.18 53.46 2.74
N GLU A 85 2.87 53.81 4.00
CA GLU A 85 3.59 54.80 4.81
C GLU A 85 4.27 54.23 6.09
N GLY A 86 4.76 52.99 6.06
CA GLY A 86 5.84 52.60 6.99
C GLY A 86 5.58 51.43 7.95
N GLY A 87 4.97 50.34 7.48
CA GLY A 87 4.97 49.06 8.21
C GLY A 87 5.82 47.96 7.54
N ALA A 88 6.00 46.84 8.25
CA ALA A 88 6.75 45.67 7.79
C ALA A 88 6.23 45.12 6.46
N ARG A 89 7.08 44.53 5.62
CA ARG A 89 6.68 44.01 4.30
C ARG A 89 5.39 43.17 4.36
N PRO A 90 4.56 43.17 3.31
CA PRO A 90 3.40 42.29 3.26
C PRO A 90 3.81 40.84 3.58
N ALA A 91 3.02 40.12 4.37
CA ALA A 91 3.35 38.74 4.76
C ALA A 91 3.67 37.81 3.56
N ARG A 92 3.08 38.07 2.38
CA ARG A 92 3.39 37.39 1.11
C ARG A 92 4.85 37.55 0.65
N ASP A 93 5.58 38.54 1.13
CA ASP A 93 6.99 38.70 0.79
C ASP A 93 7.89 37.78 1.64
N PHE A 94 7.35 37.22 2.72
CA PHE A 94 8.00 36.20 3.56
C PHE A 94 7.63 34.76 3.15
N LEU A 95 7.10 34.56 1.93
CA LEU A 95 6.61 33.28 1.38
C LEU A 95 7.65 32.13 1.35
N THR A 96 8.91 32.39 1.67
CA THR A 96 10.00 31.40 1.59
C THR A 96 10.10 30.47 2.80
N ALA A 97 9.33 30.70 3.87
CA ALA A 97 9.30 29.81 5.03
C ALA A 97 8.63 28.47 4.68
N ALA A 98 9.40 27.37 4.69
CA ALA A 98 8.92 26.03 4.36
C ALA A 98 7.71 25.62 5.22
N GLY A 99 6.65 25.12 4.58
CA GLY A 99 5.45 24.60 5.27
C GLY A 99 4.42 25.66 5.70
N THR A 100 4.59 26.93 5.32
CA THR A 100 3.66 28.01 5.66
C THR A 100 2.74 28.33 4.47
N THR A 101 1.42 28.22 4.65
CA THR A 101 0.41 28.75 3.71
C THR A 101 -0.11 30.08 4.23
N TRP A 102 -0.40 31.04 3.36
CA TRP A 102 -0.88 32.37 3.75
C TRP A 102 -2.30 32.62 3.26
N SER A 103 -3.11 33.29 4.07
CA SER A 103 -4.44 33.78 3.70
C SER A 103 -4.60 35.24 4.10
N SER A 104 -5.35 36.01 3.31
CA SER A 104 -5.63 37.42 3.60
C SER A 104 -7.14 37.68 3.68
N ASP A 105 -7.52 38.57 4.59
CA ASP A 105 -8.89 39.05 4.76
C ASP A 105 -8.95 40.52 4.30
N ARG A 106 -9.90 40.83 3.42
CA ARG A 106 -10.15 42.18 2.88
C ARG A 106 -11.63 42.57 3.03
N PRO A 107 -11.95 43.69 3.69
CA PRO A 107 -13.29 44.28 3.70
C PRO A 107 -13.71 44.72 2.28
N ALA A 108 -14.99 44.58 1.95
CA ALA A 108 -15.50 45.05 0.68
C ALA A 108 -15.35 46.58 0.56
N GLY A 109 -14.68 47.06 -0.50
CA GLY A 109 -14.57 48.48 -0.82
C GLY A 109 -13.27 49.20 -0.40
N THR A 110 -12.31 48.53 0.26
CA THR A 110 -11.00 49.11 0.59
C THR A 110 -9.90 48.64 -0.36
N ALA A 111 -9.01 49.55 -0.77
CA ALA A 111 -7.78 49.20 -1.49
C ALA A 111 -6.73 48.68 -0.47
N GLY A 112 -6.58 47.36 -0.33
CA GLY A 112 -5.58 46.73 0.55
C GLY A 112 -6.07 45.49 1.29
N ASP A 113 -5.16 44.64 1.78
CA ASP A 113 -5.48 43.52 2.69
C ASP A 113 -5.51 44.07 4.13
N THR A 114 -6.50 43.69 4.95
CA THR A 114 -6.62 44.18 6.34
C THR A 114 -5.92 43.28 7.35
N THR A 115 -5.92 41.98 7.11
CA THR A 115 -5.20 41.01 7.94
C THR A 115 -4.61 39.93 7.04
N ILE A 116 -3.36 39.53 7.28
CA ILE A 116 -2.73 38.38 6.65
C ILE A 116 -2.28 37.40 7.73
N ARG A 117 -2.65 36.13 7.58
CA ARG A 117 -2.40 35.07 8.56
C ARG A 117 -1.75 33.83 7.93
N SER A 118 -0.91 33.14 8.69
CA SER A 118 -0.40 31.82 8.32
C SER A 118 -1.39 30.71 8.68
N GLY A 119 -1.52 29.71 7.81
CA GLY A 119 -2.29 28.47 8.03
C GLY A 119 -1.45 27.30 8.52
N GLY A 120 -0.13 27.49 8.70
CA GLY A 120 0.82 26.49 9.16
C GLY A 120 1.65 26.97 10.36
N SER A 121 2.70 26.22 10.72
CA SER A 121 3.66 26.64 11.75
C SER A 121 4.80 27.43 11.11
N PRO A 122 5.18 28.61 11.64
CA PRO A 122 4.65 29.24 12.86
C PRO A 122 3.33 29.98 12.67
N PHE A 123 2.58 30.16 13.78
CA PHE A 123 1.46 31.09 13.85
C PHE A 123 1.96 32.51 13.57
N ALA A 124 1.46 33.15 12.52
CA ALA A 124 1.85 34.50 12.14
C ALA A 124 0.61 35.28 11.73
N VAL A 125 0.37 36.44 12.35
CA VAL A 125 -0.71 37.35 11.97
C VAL A 125 -0.21 38.79 11.88
N LEU A 126 -0.29 39.38 10.70
CA LEU A 126 -0.03 40.80 10.48
C LEU A 126 -1.36 41.51 10.19
N SER A 127 -1.67 42.58 10.92
CA SER A 127 -2.95 43.30 10.76
C SER A 127 -2.76 44.81 10.67
N VAL A 128 -3.58 45.46 9.84
CA VAL A 128 -3.74 46.91 9.79
C VAL A 128 -4.50 47.42 11.01
N LEU A 129 -5.36 46.56 11.61
CA LEU A 129 -6.11 46.88 12.82
C LEU A 129 -5.26 46.70 14.08
N PRO A 130 -5.42 47.55 15.11
CA PRO A 130 -4.73 47.36 16.37
C PRO A 130 -5.19 46.05 17.03
N LEU A 131 -4.22 45.25 17.46
CA LEU A 131 -4.48 43.97 18.13
C LEU A 131 -4.99 44.15 19.57
N ALA A 132 -4.74 45.32 20.14
CA ALA A 132 -5.27 45.75 21.43
C ALA A 132 -5.52 47.25 21.36
N ALA A 133 -6.70 47.69 21.80
CA ALA A 133 -7.11 49.08 21.90
C ALA A 133 -7.95 49.28 23.16
N GLU A 134 -8.32 50.53 23.46
CA GLU A 134 -9.19 50.83 24.60
C GLU A 134 -10.55 50.12 24.50
N ALA A 135 -11.06 49.95 23.27
CA ALA A 135 -12.33 49.27 22.99
C ALA A 135 -12.27 47.73 23.17
N GLY A 136 -11.09 47.12 23.29
CA GLY A 136 -10.96 45.67 23.49
C GLY A 136 -9.74 45.02 22.84
N ILE A 137 -9.73 43.69 22.84
CA ILE A 137 -8.63 42.85 22.34
C ILE A 137 -9.08 42.11 21.07
N HIS A 138 -8.29 42.18 20.01
CA HIS A 138 -8.57 41.47 18.76
C HIS A 138 -8.40 39.95 18.95
N PRO A 139 -9.26 39.09 18.35
CA PRO A 139 -9.16 37.63 18.51
C PRO A 139 -7.79 37.03 18.15
N ALA A 140 -7.07 37.66 17.22
CA ALA A 140 -5.71 37.24 16.86
C ALA A 140 -4.71 37.31 18.03
N ALA A 141 -4.90 38.21 19.00
CA ALA A 141 -4.07 38.26 20.19
C ALA A 141 -4.30 37.05 21.13
N VAL A 142 -5.52 36.51 21.16
CA VAL A 142 -5.84 35.27 21.88
C VAL A 142 -5.13 34.09 21.21
N GLY A 143 -5.28 33.95 19.89
CA GLY A 143 -4.60 32.91 19.12
C GLY A 143 -3.08 32.98 19.22
N PHE A 144 -2.51 34.18 19.30
CA PHE A 144 -1.08 34.38 19.54
C PHE A 144 -0.62 33.83 20.88
N VAL A 145 -1.34 34.12 21.97
CA VAL A 145 -0.99 33.63 23.30
C VAL A 145 -1.11 32.10 23.38
N GLU A 146 -2.13 31.52 22.76
CA GLU A 146 -2.24 30.05 22.64
C GLU A 146 -1.09 29.44 21.86
N ALA A 147 -0.71 30.04 20.74
CA ALA A 147 0.44 29.60 19.95
C ALA A 147 1.76 29.73 20.74
N ALA A 148 1.93 30.81 21.51
CA ALA A 148 3.08 31.02 22.38
C ALA A 148 3.14 29.97 23.50
N ARG A 149 2.00 29.63 24.13
CA ARG A 149 1.91 28.51 25.09
C ARG A 149 2.30 27.18 24.47
N HIS A 150 1.82 26.93 23.25
CA HIS A 150 2.18 25.72 22.53
C HIS A 150 3.69 25.69 22.19
N HIS A 151 4.27 26.82 21.77
CA HIS A 151 5.70 26.92 21.49
C HIS A 151 6.54 26.71 22.77
N ALA A 152 6.18 27.39 23.87
CA ALA A 152 6.81 27.22 25.18
C ALA A 152 6.75 25.78 25.68
N GLY A 153 5.60 25.12 25.47
CA GLY A 153 5.41 23.70 25.75
C GLY A 153 6.37 22.82 24.96
N ARG A 154 6.59 23.08 23.66
CA ARG A 154 7.59 22.35 22.85
C ARG A 154 9.02 22.60 23.32
N ARG A 155 9.32 23.79 23.84
CA ARG A 155 10.65 24.20 24.30
C ARG A 155 11.02 23.62 25.67
N HIS A 156 10.05 23.53 26.58
CA HIS A 156 10.20 22.99 27.93
C HIS A 156 9.83 21.51 28.04
N THR A 157 9.26 20.92 26.99
CA THR A 157 9.29 19.47 26.86
C THR A 157 10.76 19.14 26.63
N PRO A 158 11.49 18.53 27.58
CA PRO A 158 12.82 18.01 27.27
C PRO A 158 12.62 17.19 25.99
N ALA A 159 13.45 17.44 24.97
CA ALA A 159 13.41 16.69 23.71
C ALA A 159 13.08 15.26 24.10
N ILE A 160 11.87 14.79 23.74
CA ILE A 160 11.40 13.49 24.21
C ILE A 160 12.56 12.58 23.91
N ALA A 161 13.21 12.08 24.95
CA ALA A 161 14.31 11.18 24.75
C ALA A 161 13.69 10.10 23.88
N THR A 162 14.13 10.00 22.64
CA THR A 162 13.80 8.89 21.75
C THR A 162 14.35 7.58 22.33
N GLY A 163 14.84 7.58 23.58
CA GLY A 163 14.99 6.44 24.48
C GLY A 163 13.69 5.91 25.09
N GLY A 164 12.51 6.33 24.61
CA GLY A 164 11.30 5.53 24.75
C GLY A 164 11.38 4.31 23.83
N THR A 165 11.92 3.21 24.34
CA THR A 165 11.88 1.85 23.76
C THR A 165 10.46 1.30 23.71
N LEU A 166 9.52 2.03 23.10
CA LEU A 166 8.27 1.43 22.66
C LEU A 166 8.64 0.52 21.49
N ALA A 167 9.00 -0.72 21.81
CA ALA A 167 9.18 -1.75 20.81
C ALA A 167 7.90 -1.77 19.93
N PRO A 168 8.04 -1.84 18.60
CA PRO A 168 6.90 -2.03 17.71
C PRO A 168 6.05 -3.18 18.25
N PHE A 169 4.72 -3.11 18.14
CA PHE A 169 3.93 -4.30 18.45
C PHE A 169 4.48 -5.45 17.62
N ALA A 170 4.47 -6.67 18.16
CA ALA A 170 5.03 -7.81 17.44
C ALA A 170 4.43 -7.98 16.02
N ASP A 171 3.23 -7.46 15.79
CA ASP A 171 2.52 -7.41 14.51
C ASP A 171 2.99 -6.34 13.51
N ASP A 172 3.73 -5.33 13.97
CA ASP A 172 4.29 -4.24 13.16
C ASP A 172 5.70 -4.55 12.65
N LEU A 173 6.33 -5.61 13.16
CA LEU A 173 7.63 -6.07 12.69
C LEU A 173 7.55 -6.55 11.22
N PRO A 174 8.57 -6.26 10.39
CA PRO A 174 8.65 -6.75 9.02
C PRO A 174 8.52 -8.27 8.95
N ARG A 175 7.58 -8.75 8.14
CA ARG A 175 7.29 -10.18 7.99
C ARG A 175 7.30 -10.59 6.54
N SER A 176 7.83 -11.79 6.30
CA SER A 176 7.74 -12.42 4.99
C SER A 176 6.30 -12.77 4.64
N TYR A 177 6.05 -13.06 3.37
CA TYR A 177 4.73 -13.44 2.90
C TYR A 177 4.19 -14.70 3.61
N VAL A 178 5.03 -15.73 3.80
CA VAL A 178 4.66 -16.99 4.48
C VAL A 178 4.20 -16.76 5.93
N HIS A 179 4.60 -15.65 6.57
CA HIS A 179 4.28 -15.34 7.97
C HIS A 179 3.20 -14.26 8.16
N GLN A 180 2.51 -13.83 7.11
CA GLN A 180 1.49 -12.79 7.22
C GLN A 180 0.30 -13.18 8.12
N MET A 181 0.04 -14.48 8.30
CA MET A 181 -1.02 -15.01 9.17
C MET A 181 -0.58 -15.29 10.62
N ARG A 182 0.73 -15.23 10.92
CA ARG A 182 1.28 -15.54 12.24
C ARG A 182 1.32 -14.31 13.17
N THR A 183 0.18 -13.80 13.61
CA THR A 183 0.12 -12.57 14.45
C THR A 183 0.50 -12.77 15.92
N ALA A 184 0.61 -11.69 16.70
CA ALA A 184 0.83 -11.70 18.13
C ALA A 184 -0.31 -12.43 18.86
N ARG A 185 -1.53 -12.38 18.30
CA ARG A 185 -2.71 -13.11 18.77
C ARG A 185 -2.86 -14.49 18.11
N TYR A 186 -1.78 -15.03 17.55
CA TYR A 186 -1.78 -16.37 16.95
C TYR A 186 -2.24 -17.43 17.95
N ARG A 187 -3.04 -18.38 17.45
CA ARG A 187 -3.47 -19.59 18.16
C ARG A 187 -3.37 -20.76 17.18
N TRP A 188 -2.95 -21.92 17.66
CA TRP A 188 -2.71 -23.10 16.83
C TRP A 188 -3.96 -23.58 16.06
N TRP A 189 -5.17 -23.33 16.58
CA TRP A 189 -6.42 -23.72 15.95
C TRP A 189 -6.89 -22.75 14.85
N ARG A 190 -6.33 -21.54 14.77
CA ARG A 190 -6.78 -20.53 13.79
C ARG A 190 -6.57 -20.94 12.32
N PRO A 191 -5.44 -21.55 11.93
CA PRO A 191 -5.29 -22.07 10.57
C PRO A 191 -6.26 -23.23 10.27
N VAL A 192 -6.63 -24.05 11.27
CA VAL A 192 -7.68 -25.08 11.11
C VAL A 192 -9.03 -24.42 10.87
N LEU A 193 -9.39 -23.39 11.65
CA LEU A 193 -10.63 -22.64 11.44
C LEU A 193 -10.64 -21.97 10.06
N ALA A 194 -9.51 -21.41 9.62
CA ALA A 194 -9.37 -20.83 8.29
C ALA A 194 -9.63 -21.89 7.20
N LEU A 195 -9.04 -23.08 7.33
CA LEU A 195 -9.25 -24.19 6.42
C LEU A 195 -10.73 -24.60 6.37
N VAL A 196 -11.38 -24.80 7.52
CA VAL A 196 -12.79 -25.18 7.59
C VAL A 196 -13.70 -24.11 6.98
N ALA A 197 -13.47 -22.83 7.31
CA ALA A 197 -14.25 -21.72 6.75
C ALA A 197 -14.05 -21.59 5.23
N GLY A 198 -12.82 -21.78 4.75
CA GLY A 198 -12.48 -21.79 3.32
C GLY A 198 -13.16 -22.95 2.59
N ILE A 199 -13.03 -24.18 3.08
CA ILE A 199 -13.67 -25.36 2.50
C ILE A 199 -15.19 -25.21 2.48
N GLY A 200 -15.81 -24.78 3.60
CA GLY A 200 -17.25 -24.57 3.65
C GLY A 200 -17.73 -23.53 2.64
N THR A 201 -16.99 -22.44 2.47
CA THR A 201 -17.30 -21.42 1.45
C THR A 201 -17.15 -21.98 0.04
N PHE A 202 -16.06 -22.70 -0.24
CA PHE A 202 -15.78 -23.28 -1.54
C PHE A 202 -16.84 -24.32 -1.93
N VAL A 203 -17.17 -25.25 -1.04
CA VAL A 203 -18.22 -26.27 -1.25
C VAL A 203 -19.56 -25.61 -1.50
N THR A 204 -19.91 -24.56 -0.74
CA THR A 204 -21.17 -23.83 -0.97
C THR A 204 -21.22 -23.22 -2.37
N LEU A 205 -20.15 -22.55 -2.80
CA LEU A 205 -20.08 -21.94 -4.13
C LEU A 205 -20.06 -22.99 -5.24
N MET A 206 -19.35 -24.11 -5.03
CA MET A 206 -19.33 -25.24 -5.95
C MET A 206 -20.74 -25.81 -6.12
N LEU A 207 -21.49 -26.06 -5.05
CA LEU A 207 -22.87 -26.54 -5.12
C LEU A 207 -23.78 -25.57 -5.88
N MET A 208 -23.63 -24.25 -5.64
CA MET A 208 -24.40 -23.24 -6.38
C MET A 208 -24.06 -23.23 -7.87
N LEU A 209 -22.78 -23.38 -8.23
CA LEU A 209 -22.33 -23.44 -9.62
C LEU A 209 -22.72 -24.76 -10.29
N SER A 210 -22.74 -25.88 -9.56
CA SER A 210 -23.28 -27.16 -10.05
C SER A 210 -24.76 -27.05 -10.36
N LEU A 211 -25.56 -26.41 -9.49
CA LEU A 211 -26.98 -26.16 -9.77
C LEU A 211 -27.15 -25.27 -11.01
N LEU A 212 -26.33 -24.24 -11.16
CA LEU A 212 -26.34 -23.41 -12.37
C LEU A 212 -25.98 -24.22 -13.61
N TRP A 213 -25.01 -25.12 -13.52
CA TRP A 213 -24.63 -26.01 -14.62
C TRP A 213 -25.82 -26.86 -15.07
N PHE A 214 -26.51 -27.53 -14.14
CA PHE A 214 -27.69 -28.34 -14.47
C PHE A 214 -28.81 -27.54 -15.13
N VAL A 215 -28.94 -26.25 -14.80
CA VAL A 215 -29.93 -25.36 -15.43
C VAL A 215 -29.52 -24.98 -16.85
N LEU A 216 -28.23 -24.74 -17.10
CA LEU A 216 -27.70 -24.33 -18.40
C LEU A 216 -27.53 -25.49 -19.37
N ASP A 217 -27.22 -26.68 -18.85
CA ASP A 217 -27.07 -27.90 -19.61
C ASP A 217 -27.67 -29.11 -18.85
N PRO A 218 -28.98 -29.34 -18.99
CA PRO A 218 -29.68 -30.43 -18.31
C PRO A 218 -29.20 -31.83 -18.70
N SER A 219 -28.50 -31.98 -19.84
CA SER A 219 -27.99 -33.29 -20.29
C SER A 219 -26.96 -33.87 -19.33
N THR A 220 -26.30 -33.02 -18.55
CA THR A 220 -25.36 -33.43 -17.50
C THR A 220 -26.02 -34.16 -16.32
N LEU A 221 -27.35 -34.17 -16.21
CA LEU A 221 -28.06 -35.01 -15.23
C LEU A 221 -28.16 -36.47 -15.68
N GLU A 222 -27.99 -36.73 -16.98
CA GLU A 222 -28.03 -38.06 -17.58
C GLU A 222 -26.64 -38.71 -17.62
N SER A 223 -25.56 -37.95 -17.34
CA SER A 223 -24.20 -38.49 -17.29
C SER A 223 -24.01 -39.37 -16.06
N THR A 224 -23.57 -40.61 -16.30
CA THR A 224 -23.32 -41.60 -15.25
C THR A 224 -21.87 -41.59 -14.77
N SER A 225 -20.96 -40.94 -15.51
CA SER A 225 -19.55 -40.82 -15.18
C SER A 225 -19.03 -39.41 -15.47
N THR A 226 -18.05 -38.96 -14.70
CA THR A 226 -17.29 -37.73 -15.00
C THR A 226 -16.50 -37.83 -16.30
N ALA A 227 -16.20 -39.06 -16.76
CA ALA A 227 -15.53 -39.30 -18.04
C ALA A 227 -16.44 -39.02 -19.26
N ASP A 228 -17.76 -38.94 -19.05
CA ASP A 228 -18.73 -38.64 -20.10
C ASP A 228 -18.86 -37.12 -20.34
N ILE A 229 -18.20 -36.31 -19.50
CA ILE A 229 -18.25 -34.85 -19.56
C ILE A 229 -17.08 -34.32 -20.37
N ASP A 230 -17.35 -33.74 -21.53
CA ASP A 230 -16.34 -33.10 -22.37
C ASP A 230 -15.93 -31.72 -21.79
N PRO A 231 -14.68 -31.53 -21.33
CA PRO A 231 -14.22 -30.25 -20.80
C PRO A 231 -14.08 -29.18 -21.89
N ALA A 232 -14.09 -29.56 -23.16
CA ALA A 232 -14.11 -28.66 -24.30
C ALA A 232 -15.50 -28.13 -24.63
N GLU A 233 -16.58 -28.54 -23.97
CA GLU A 233 -17.90 -27.92 -24.14
C GLU A 233 -17.95 -26.52 -23.50
N PRO A 234 -18.57 -25.49 -24.14
CA PRO A 234 -18.51 -24.12 -23.65
C PRO A 234 -19.08 -23.95 -22.23
N VAL A 235 -20.22 -24.57 -21.94
CA VAL A 235 -20.87 -24.47 -20.62
C VAL A 235 -20.02 -25.18 -19.56
N THR A 236 -19.52 -26.38 -19.88
CA THR A 236 -18.61 -27.13 -19.01
C THR A 236 -17.36 -26.33 -18.68
N MET A 237 -16.68 -25.77 -19.68
CA MET A 237 -15.46 -24.98 -19.49
C MET A 237 -15.73 -23.72 -18.67
N LEU A 238 -16.83 -23.02 -18.96
CA LEU A 238 -17.24 -21.83 -18.21
C LEU A 238 -17.45 -22.14 -16.73
N ILE A 239 -18.27 -23.14 -16.43
CA ILE A 239 -18.60 -23.52 -15.05
C ILE A 239 -17.34 -24.03 -14.33
N SER A 240 -16.53 -24.87 -14.97
CA SER A 240 -15.31 -25.42 -14.38
C SER A 240 -14.31 -24.31 -14.01
N ASN A 241 -14.09 -23.34 -14.90
CA ASN A 241 -13.26 -22.18 -14.61
C ASN A 241 -13.82 -21.33 -13.46
N LEU A 242 -15.14 -21.13 -13.40
CA LEU A 242 -15.78 -20.39 -12.31
C LEU A 242 -15.71 -21.13 -10.97
N MET A 243 -15.81 -22.45 -10.98
CA MET A 243 -15.62 -23.27 -9.78
C MET A 243 -14.21 -23.07 -9.23
N LEU A 244 -13.19 -23.16 -10.07
CA LEU A 244 -11.81 -22.91 -9.63
C LEU A 244 -11.59 -21.43 -9.23
N ALA A 245 -12.21 -20.47 -9.92
CA ALA A 245 -12.18 -19.06 -9.52
C ALA A 245 -12.84 -18.83 -8.14
N ALA A 246 -13.80 -19.67 -7.71
CA ALA A 246 -14.42 -19.60 -6.39
C ALA A 246 -13.44 -19.86 -5.22
N LEU A 247 -12.25 -20.39 -5.51
CA LEU A 247 -11.14 -20.46 -4.54
C LEU A 247 -10.70 -19.07 -4.05
N ILE A 248 -10.90 -18.02 -4.85
CA ILE A 248 -10.62 -16.63 -4.45
C ILE A 248 -11.49 -16.24 -3.24
N PRO A 249 -12.83 -16.13 -3.34
CA PRO A 249 -13.66 -15.74 -2.20
C PRO A 249 -13.52 -16.73 -1.03
N ALA A 250 -13.36 -18.03 -1.29
CA ALA A 250 -13.14 -19.01 -0.24
C ALA A 250 -11.89 -18.69 0.61
N THR A 251 -10.78 -18.35 -0.03
CA THR A 251 -9.54 -18.00 0.68
C THR A 251 -9.62 -16.63 1.36
N LEU A 252 -10.35 -15.67 0.78
CA LEU A 252 -10.59 -14.37 1.42
C LEU A 252 -11.41 -14.54 2.71
N VAL A 253 -12.44 -15.41 2.70
CA VAL A 253 -13.23 -15.76 3.88
C VAL A 253 -12.37 -16.51 4.91
N ALA A 254 -11.60 -17.52 4.49
CA ALA A 254 -10.64 -18.23 5.34
C ALA A 254 -9.70 -17.26 6.08
N THR A 255 -9.17 -16.27 5.35
CA THR A 255 -8.29 -15.24 5.89
C THR A 255 -9.00 -14.34 6.90
N ARG A 256 -10.21 -13.88 6.55
CA ARG A 256 -10.94 -12.92 7.38
C ARG A 256 -11.50 -13.55 8.65
N ILE A 257 -12.08 -14.75 8.55
CA ILE A 257 -12.76 -15.45 9.65
C ILE A 257 -11.76 -16.26 10.47
N GLY A 258 -10.94 -17.09 9.81
CA GLY A 258 -10.02 -17.99 10.51
C GLY A 258 -8.83 -17.29 11.12
N HIS A 259 -8.11 -16.50 10.32
CA HIS A 259 -6.92 -15.80 10.79
C HIS A 259 -7.20 -14.45 11.45
N TRP A 260 -8.40 -13.89 11.26
CA TRP A 260 -8.75 -12.52 11.66
C TRP A 260 -7.79 -11.47 11.08
N ARG A 261 -7.50 -11.59 9.77
CA ARG A 261 -6.60 -10.68 9.06
C ARG A 261 -7.32 -9.89 7.97
N PRO A 262 -6.83 -8.69 7.62
CA PRO A 262 -7.31 -7.98 6.44
C PRO A 262 -7.14 -8.86 5.21
N MET A 263 -8.20 -9.01 4.43
CA MET A 263 -8.22 -9.80 3.18
C MET A 263 -7.11 -9.40 2.21
N GLY A 264 -6.72 -8.12 2.23
CA GLY A 264 -5.61 -7.59 1.46
C GLY A 264 -4.28 -8.37 1.61
N LYS A 265 -4.03 -8.95 2.78
CA LYS A 265 -2.80 -9.69 3.10
C LYS A 265 -2.67 -11.04 2.38
N VAL A 266 -3.74 -11.50 1.74
CA VAL A 266 -3.67 -12.63 0.79
C VAL A 266 -2.88 -12.23 -0.45
N TRP A 267 -3.05 -11.01 -0.97
CA TRP A 267 -2.46 -10.63 -2.25
C TRP A 267 -0.96 -10.39 -2.17
N SER A 268 -0.52 -9.65 -1.15
CA SER A 268 0.90 -9.34 -0.95
C SER A 268 1.19 -8.86 0.47
N VAL A 269 2.46 -8.75 0.81
CA VAL A 269 2.93 -8.12 2.05
C VAL A 269 2.50 -6.65 2.17
N ALA A 270 2.26 -5.98 1.03
CA ALA A 270 1.70 -4.62 0.96
C ALA A 270 0.18 -4.56 1.17
N GLY A 271 -0.50 -5.71 1.25
CA GLY A 271 -1.95 -5.77 1.47
C GLY A 271 -2.80 -5.47 0.23
N ARG A 272 -2.21 -5.43 -0.96
CA ARG A 272 -2.87 -5.13 -2.24
C ARG A 272 -2.13 -5.74 -3.42
N ILE A 273 -2.80 -5.88 -4.54
CA ILE A 273 -2.15 -6.22 -5.82
C ILE A 273 -1.30 -5.03 -6.27
N ARG A 274 -0.04 -5.28 -6.60
CA ARG A 274 0.86 -4.28 -7.17
C ARG A 274 0.70 -4.26 -8.69
N TRP A 275 -0.32 -3.57 -9.18
CA TRP A 275 -0.69 -3.54 -10.60
C TRP A 275 0.48 -3.20 -11.54
N GLY A 276 1.30 -2.21 -11.20
CA GLY A 276 2.49 -1.88 -12.00
C GLY A 276 3.52 -3.01 -12.09
N TRP A 277 3.65 -3.85 -11.06
CA TRP A 277 4.47 -5.06 -11.09
C TRP A 277 3.79 -6.16 -11.91
N LEU A 278 2.50 -6.42 -11.64
CA LEU A 278 1.70 -7.42 -12.33
C LEU A 278 1.75 -7.21 -13.85
N THR A 279 1.46 -6.00 -14.34
CA THR A 279 1.50 -5.71 -15.79
C THR A 279 2.88 -5.93 -16.40
N ARG A 280 3.97 -5.50 -15.74
CA ARG A 280 5.33 -5.72 -16.25
C ARG A 280 5.69 -7.21 -16.30
N ALA A 281 5.34 -7.95 -15.24
CA ALA A 281 5.53 -9.39 -15.20
C ALA A 281 4.70 -10.07 -16.30
N SER A 282 3.44 -9.68 -16.50
CA SER A 282 2.56 -10.21 -17.55
C SER A 282 3.17 -10.02 -18.94
N LEU A 283 3.65 -8.80 -19.26
CA LEU A 283 4.23 -8.51 -20.57
C LEU A 283 5.47 -9.37 -20.84
N VAL A 284 6.42 -9.41 -19.89
CA VAL A 284 7.66 -10.20 -20.05
C VAL A 284 7.37 -11.70 -20.12
N THR A 285 6.48 -12.19 -19.26
CA THR A 285 6.13 -13.63 -19.22
C THR A 285 5.38 -14.03 -20.48
N THR A 286 4.40 -13.25 -20.94
CA THR A 286 3.66 -13.53 -22.19
C THR A 286 4.61 -13.61 -23.38
N LEU A 287 5.56 -12.66 -23.48
CA LEU A 287 6.53 -12.66 -24.57
C LEU A 287 7.45 -13.89 -24.53
N LEU A 288 8.11 -14.14 -23.39
CA LEU A 288 9.12 -15.20 -23.30
C LEU A 288 8.49 -16.60 -23.24
N TRP A 289 7.49 -16.79 -22.38
CA TRP A 289 6.80 -18.07 -22.19
C TRP A 289 5.96 -18.41 -23.41
N GLY A 290 5.25 -17.43 -23.97
CA GLY A 290 4.48 -17.61 -25.20
C GLY A 290 5.38 -17.98 -26.38
N THR A 291 6.54 -17.32 -26.53
CA THR A 291 7.52 -17.68 -27.57
C THR A 291 8.11 -19.07 -27.34
N TYR A 292 8.41 -19.43 -26.10
CA TYR A 292 8.88 -20.77 -25.75
C TYR A 292 7.86 -21.85 -26.16
N LEU A 293 6.60 -21.71 -25.75
CA LEU A 293 5.56 -22.68 -26.06
C LEU A 293 5.28 -22.75 -27.57
N ALA A 294 5.22 -21.60 -28.25
CA ALA A 294 5.06 -21.56 -29.70
C ALA A 294 6.23 -22.24 -30.43
N LEU A 295 7.47 -21.98 -29.99
CA LEU A 295 8.65 -22.62 -30.58
C LEU A 295 8.68 -24.12 -30.28
N ALA A 296 8.31 -24.54 -29.06
CA ALA A 296 8.22 -25.95 -28.70
C ALA A 296 7.22 -26.68 -29.61
N TRP A 297 6.06 -26.09 -29.86
CA TRP A 297 5.08 -26.62 -30.80
C TRP A 297 5.62 -26.69 -32.23
N VAL A 298 6.22 -25.61 -32.75
CA VAL A 298 6.81 -25.62 -34.11
C VAL A 298 7.92 -26.68 -34.27
N LEU A 299 8.77 -26.83 -33.25
CA LEU A 299 9.87 -27.79 -33.26
C LEU A 299 9.41 -29.24 -33.06
N SER A 300 8.23 -29.48 -32.48
CA SER A 300 7.64 -30.81 -32.37
C SER A 300 7.29 -31.41 -33.74
N GLY A 301 7.03 -30.56 -34.75
CA GLY A 301 6.58 -30.98 -36.07
C GLY A 301 5.11 -31.44 -36.12
N GLU A 302 4.37 -31.30 -35.02
CA GLU A 302 2.94 -31.58 -34.95
C GLU A 302 2.17 -30.75 -35.98
N GLN A 303 1.17 -31.38 -36.60
CA GLN A 303 0.31 -30.71 -37.57
C GLN A 303 -0.97 -30.26 -36.88
N PRO A 304 -1.52 -29.08 -37.25
CA PRO A 304 -2.83 -28.66 -36.77
C PRO A 304 -3.89 -29.72 -37.08
N THR A 305 -4.75 -30.00 -36.11
CA THR A 305 -5.90 -30.89 -36.24
C THR A 305 -7.19 -30.07 -36.41
N ALA A 306 -8.34 -30.75 -36.49
CA ALA A 306 -9.63 -30.07 -36.58
C ALA A 306 -9.88 -29.24 -35.31
N ARG A 307 -10.32 -27.99 -35.49
CA ARG A 307 -10.74 -27.13 -34.38
C ARG A 307 -12.09 -27.62 -33.84
N PRO A 308 -12.38 -27.40 -32.54
CA PRO A 308 -13.74 -27.57 -32.03
C PRO A 308 -14.73 -26.69 -32.78
N ASP A 309 -15.96 -27.18 -33.00
CA ASP A 309 -16.99 -26.44 -33.75
C ASP A 309 -17.29 -25.07 -33.12
N HIS A 310 -17.26 -25.01 -31.78
CA HIS A 310 -17.50 -23.83 -30.95
C HIS A 310 -16.22 -23.11 -30.51
N TRP A 311 -15.11 -23.23 -31.25
CA TRP A 311 -13.81 -22.63 -30.91
C TRP A 311 -13.89 -21.13 -30.55
N GLY A 312 -14.77 -20.36 -31.20
CA GLY A 312 -14.95 -18.92 -30.91
C GLY A 312 -15.47 -18.67 -29.49
N TRP A 313 -16.42 -19.47 -29.01
CA TRP A 313 -16.90 -19.42 -27.63
C TRP A 313 -15.82 -19.86 -26.65
N LEU A 314 -15.04 -20.88 -27.00
CA LEU A 314 -13.95 -21.35 -26.15
C LEU A 314 -12.88 -20.27 -25.96
N LEU A 315 -12.50 -19.55 -27.02
CA LEU A 315 -11.58 -18.42 -26.89
C LEU A 315 -12.15 -17.31 -26.01
N LEU A 316 -13.42 -16.96 -26.20
CA LEU A 316 -14.07 -15.93 -25.38
C LEU A 316 -14.07 -16.31 -23.90
N ILE A 317 -14.50 -17.53 -23.58
CA ILE A 317 -14.54 -18.04 -22.21
C ILE A 317 -13.13 -18.12 -21.63
N THR A 318 -12.16 -18.62 -22.39
CA THR A 318 -10.75 -18.71 -21.97
C THR A 318 -10.21 -17.34 -21.57
N VAL A 319 -10.40 -16.32 -22.43
CA VAL A 319 -9.92 -14.96 -22.16
C VAL A 319 -10.58 -14.35 -20.93
N LEU A 320 -11.86 -14.63 -20.70
CA LEU A 320 -12.62 -14.04 -19.59
C LEU A 320 -12.43 -14.76 -18.25
N THR A 321 -12.25 -16.08 -18.26
CA THR A 321 -12.38 -16.91 -17.05
C THR A 321 -11.11 -17.66 -16.67
N THR A 322 -10.26 -18.06 -17.61
CA THR A 322 -8.98 -18.72 -17.29
C THR A 322 -8.06 -17.83 -16.42
N PRO A 323 -8.00 -16.50 -16.61
CA PRO A 323 -7.28 -15.63 -15.68
C PRO A 323 -7.77 -15.72 -14.23
N LEU A 324 -9.09 -15.85 -14.04
CA LEU A 324 -9.72 -15.96 -12.72
C LEU A 324 -9.51 -17.37 -12.13
N GLN A 325 -9.58 -18.41 -12.95
CA GLN A 325 -9.28 -19.80 -12.58
C GLN A 325 -7.86 -19.93 -12.03
N ALA A 326 -6.85 -19.54 -12.84
CA ALA A 326 -5.45 -19.60 -12.43
C ALA A 326 -5.18 -18.72 -11.20
N ALA A 327 -5.78 -17.54 -11.12
CA ALA A 327 -5.67 -16.70 -9.92
C ALA A 327 -6.30 -17.35 -8.67
N GLY A 328 -7.43 -18.06 -8.82
CA GLY A 328 -8.09 -18.79 -7.74
C GLY A 328 -7.22 -19.89 -7.16
N GLU A 329 -6.58 -20.67 -8.02
CA GLU A 329 -5.64 -21.70 -7.60
C GLU A 329 -4.44 -21.08 -6.87
N GLU A 330 -3.79 -20.07 -7.44
CA GLU A 330 -2.67 -19.41 -6.76
C GLU A 330 -3.07 -18.79 -5.42
N VAL A 331 -4.27 -18.20 -5.34
CA VAL A 331 -4.83 -17.67 -4.09
C VAL A 331 -5.03 -18.79 -3.07
N ALA A 332 -5.61 -19.93 -3.43
CA ALA A 332 -5.79 -21.04 -2.49
C ALA A 332 -4.46 -21.69 -2.05
N PHE A 333 -3.60 -22.03 -3.00
CA PHE A 333 -2.36 -22.76 -2.73
C PHE A 333 -1.31 -21.86 -2.07
N ARG A 334 -1.07 -20.65 -2.59
CA ARG A 334 0.00 -19.77 -2.07
C ARG A 334 -0.56 -18.78 -1.04
N GLY A 335 -1.77 -18.28 -1.24
CA GLY A 335 -2.43 -17.40 -0.27
C GLY A 335 -2.97 -18.15 0.96
N GLY A 336 -3.66 -19.28 0.73
CA GLY A 336 -4.28 -20.08 1.78
C GLY A 336 -3.33 -21.07 2.44
N ILE A 337 -2.91 -22.12 1.71
CA ILE A 337 -2.11 -23.22 2.28
C ILE A 337 -0.76 -22.71 2.78
N MET A 338 0.00 -21.98 1.96
CA MET A 338 1.33 -21.54 2.35
C MET A 338 1.32 -20.60 3.56
N GLN A 339 0.40 -19.64 3.64
CA GLN A 339 0.31 -18.77 4.81
C GLN A 339 -0.29 -19.48 6.04
N GLY A 340 -1.22 -20.42 5.83
CA GLY A 340 -1.79 -21.26 6.89
C GLY A 340 -0.74 -22.15 7.56
N VAL A 341 0.06 -22.87 6.75
CA VAL A 341 1.20 -23.66 7.22
C VAL A 341 2.26 -22.77 7.86
N GLY A 342 2.56 -21.62 7.24
CA GLY A 342 3.47 -20.64 7.79
C GLY A 342 3.04 -20.07 9.14
N ALA A 343 1.74 -20.05 9.44
CA ALA A 343 1.27 -19.67 10.77
C ALA A 343 1.72 -20.66 11.85
N TRP A 344 1.76 -21.97 11.54
CA TRP A 344 2.24 -23.00 12.48
C TRP A 344 3.76 -22.99 12.66
N ILE A 345 4.52 -22.73 11.59
CA ILE A 345 5.97 -22.89 11.58
C ILE A 345 6.68 -21.53 11.69
N SER A 346 7.41 -21.31 12.79
CA SER A 346 8.12 -20.04 13.05
C SER A 346 9.34 -19.82 12.16
N ARG A 347 10.02 -20.89 11.71
CA ARG A 347 11.22 -20.82 10.87
C ARG A 347 10.83 -20.55 9.40
N PRO A 348 11.23 -19.41 8.78
CA PRO A 348 10.73 -19.02 7.45
C PRO A 348 11.04 -20.02 6.33
N VAL A 349 12.28 -20.54 6.29
CA VAL A 349 12.70 -21.49 5.26
C VAL A 349 12.00 -22.84 5.44
N LEU A 350 11.87 -23.31 6.68
CA LEU A 350 11.14 -24.55 6.95
C LEU A 350 9.66 -24.41 6.61
N ALA A 351 9.04 -23.27 6.95
CA ALA A 351 7.67 -22.97 6.58
C ALA A 351 7.47 -23.00 5.07
N LEU A 352 8.38 -22.35 4.32
CA LEU A 352 8.39 -22.39 2.87
C LEU A 352 8.48 -23.83 2.34
N VAL A 353 9.49 -24.60 2.76
CA VAL A 353 9.70 -25.98 2.30
C VAL A 353 8.48 -26.85 2.56
N VAL A 354 7.95 -26.85 3.79
CA VAL A 354 6.78 -27.66 4.15
C VAL A 354 5.55 -27.22 3.36
N SER A 355 5.33 -25.90 3.22
CA SER A 355 4.22 -25.40 2.41
C SER A 355 4.34 -25.75 0.93
N THR A 356 5.56 -25.72 0.37
CA THR A 356 5.82 -26.08 -1.03
C THR A 356 5.53 -27.55 -1.26
N VAL A 357 6.01 -28.44 -0.38
CA VAL A 357 5.74 -29.88 -0.47
C VAL A 357 4.24 -30.15 -0.38
N LEU A 358 3.55 -29.55 0.60
CA LEU A 358 2.10 -29.75 0.75
C LEU A 358 1.32 -29.17 -0.43
N SER A 359 1.71 -27.99 -0.92
CA SER A 359 1.10 -27.37 -2.10
C SER A 359 1.30 -28.22 -3.34
N ALA A 360 2.53 -28.70 -3.60
CA ALA A 360 2.83 -29.53 -4.76
C ALA A 360 2.08 -30.87 -4.71
N ALA A 361 2.07 -31.54 -3.54
CA ALA A 361 1.36 -32.80 -3.36
C ALA A 361 -0.16 -32.63 -3.54
N THR A 362 -0.75 -31.61 -2.92
CA THR A 362 -2.20 -31.35 -3.03
C THR A 362 -2.59 -30.95 -4.45
N PHE A 363 -1.76 -30.13 -5.11
CA PHE A 363 -1.98 -29.72 -6.51
C PHE A 363 -1.89 -30.91 -7.46
N ALA A 364 -0.86 -31.75 -7.31
CA ALA A 364 -0.70 -32.97 -8.10
C ALA A 364 -1.88 -33.95 -7.91
N LEU A 365 -2.32 -34.17 -6.67
CA LEU A 365 -3.49 -35.02 -6.39
C LEU A 365 -4.77 -34.46 -7.04
N ALA A 366 -4.91 -33.13 -7.12
CA ALA A 366 -6.05 -32.51 -7.79
C ALA A 366 -6.03 -32.71 -9.32
N HIS A 367 -4.88 -33.00 -9.92
CA HIS A 367 -4.73 -33.27 -11.36
C HIS A 367 -4.83 -34.76 -11.71
N THR A 368 -4.96 -35.65 -10.71
CA THR A 368 -5.25 -37.10 -10.83
C THR A 368 -4.22 -37.98 -11.54
N SER A 369 -3.36 -37.45 -12.41
CA SER A 369 -2.24 -38.20 -13.02
C SER A 369 -1.21 -38.59 -11.97
N LEU A 370 -0.83 -39.88 -11.97
CA LEU A 370 0.25 -40.42 -11.15
C LEU A 370 1.53 -40.71 -11.96
N ASP A 371 1.59 -40.29 -13.23
CA ASP A 371 2.79 -40.42 -14.05
C ASP A 371 3.95 -39.62 -13.42
N PRO A 372 5.13 -40.25 -13.17
CA PRO A 372 6.24 -39.58 -12.49
C PRO A 372 6.72 -38.29 -13.17
N TRP A 373 6.60 -38.19 -14.49
CA TRP A 373 7.08 -37.04 -15.26
C TRP A 373 6.06 -35.90 -15.26
N VAL A 374 4.77 -36.21 -15.31
CA VAL A 374 3.69 -35.23 -15.05
C VAL A 374 3.79 -34.69 -13.62
N LEU A 375 3.98 -35.57 -12.64
CA LEU A 375 4.18 -35.17 -11.23
C LEU A 375 5.40 -34.25 -11.06
N LEU A 376 6.50 -34.54 -11.76
CA LEU A 376 7.71 -33.71 -11.75
C LEU A 376 7.43 -32.31 -12.31
N ASP A 377 6.68 -32.22 -13.41
CA ASP A 377 6.31 -30.95 -14.02
C ASP A 377 5.41 -30.09 -13.11
N LEU A 378 4.33 -30.70 -12.60
CA LEU A 378 3.42 -30.06 -11.64
C LEU A 378 4.16 -29.60 -10.37
N ALA A 379 5.05 -30.44 -9.83
CA ALA A 379 5.87 -30.09 -8.68
C ALA A 379 6.87 -28.97 -8.97
N GLY A 380 7.48 -28.96 -10.16
CA GLY A 380 8.40 -27.93 -10.62
C GLY A 380 7.74 -26.56 -10.71
N MET A 381 6.60 -26.48 -11.40
CA MET A 381 5.76 -25.28 -11.46
C MET A 381 5.31 -24.85 -10.07
N ALA A 382 4.90 -25.82 -9.22
CA ALA A 382 4.42 -25.51 -7.90
C ALA A 382 5.51 -24.90 -7.00
N ALA A 383 6.72 -25.44 -7.06
CA ALA A 383 7.89 -24.95 -6.36
C ALA A 383 8.31 -23.55 -6.83
N ALA A 384 8.30 -23.31 -8.15
CA ALA A 384 8.56 -22.01 -8.74
C ALA A 384 7.58 -20.95 -8.23
N CYS A 385 6.28 -21.24 -8.23
CA CYS A 385 5.24 -20.33 -7.76
C CYS A 385 5.36 -20.01 -6.27
N CYS A 386 5.62 -21.01 -5.42
CA CYS A 386 5.88 -20.80 -3.99
C CYS A 386 7.14 -19.94 -3.76
N TYR A 387 8.21 -20.21 -4.49
CA TYR A 387 9.46 -19.47 -4.36
C TYR A 387 9.34 -18.02 -4.84
N LEU A 388 8.69 -17.79 -6.00
CA LEU A 388 8.38 -16.46 -6.52
C LEU A 388 7.54 -15.67 -5.52
N THR A 389 6.51 -16.29 -4.96
CA THR A 389 5.64 -15.66 -3.96
C THR A 389 6.44 -15.24 -2.72
N TRP A 390 7.29 -16.12 -2.21
CA TRP A 390 8.14 -15.84 -1.04
C TRP A 390 9.15 -14.71 -1.29
N ARG A 391 9.81 -14.73 -2.45
CA ARG A 391 10.85 -13.76 -2.82
C ARG A 391 10.30 -12.39 -3.20
N THR A 392 9.14 -12.34 -3.86
CA THR A 392 8.50 -11.08 -4.29
C THR A 392 7.52 -10.53 -3.25
N GLY A 393 7.16 -11.33 -2.25
CA GLY A 393 6.27 -10.91 -1.17
C GLY A 393 4.81 -10.78 -1.62
N GLY A 394 4.39 -11.52 -2.64
CA GLY A 394 3.01 -11.48 -3.12
C GLY A 394 2.75 -12.45 -4.25
N LEU A 395 1.48 -12.67 -4.54
CA LEU A 395 1.00 -13.67 -5.49
C LEU A 395 1.22 -13.27 -6.95
N GLU A 396 1.51 -11.99 -7.23
CA GLU A 396 1.40 -11.45 -8.57
C GLU A 396 2.27 -12.19 -9.60
N ALA A 397 3.49 -12.59 -9.22
CA ALA A 397 4.39 -13.30 -10.13
C ALA A 397 3.93 -14.75 -10.41
N ALA A 398 3.39 -15.43 -9.41
CA ALA A 398 2.86 -16.79 -9.54
C ALA A 398 1.58 -16.78 -10.37
N ILE A 399 0.65 -15.86 -10.06
CA ILE A 399 -0.58 -15.63 -10.84
C ILE A 399 -0.24 -15.38 -12.30
N VAL A 400 0.73 -14.51 -12.59
CA VAL A 400 1.13 -14.22 -13.97
C VAL A 400 1.69 -15.45 -14.68
N LEU A 401 2.59 -16.20 -14.04
CA LEU A 401 3.17 -17.39 -14.66
C LEU A 401 2.08 -18.42 -14.99
N HIS A 402 1.16 -18.65 -14.06
CA HIS A 402 0.05 -19.59 -14.24
C HIS A 402 -0.94 -19.11 -15.31
N ILE A 403 -1.39 -17.85 -15.26
CA ILE A 403 -2.31 -17.29 -16.25
C ILE A 403 -1.71 -17.42 -17.65
N VAL A 404 -0.46 -17.01 -17.85
CA VAL A 404 0.18 -17.05 -19.17
C VAL A 404 0.32 -18.49 -19.65
N ASN A 405 0.71 -19.41 -18.77
CA ASN A 405 0.79 -20.83 -19.11
C ASN A 405 -0.55 -21.36 -19.64
N ASN A 406 -1.61 -21.24 -18.85
CA ASN A 406 -2.90 -21.81 -19.21
C ASN A 406 -3.54 -21.08 -20.39
N MET A 407 -3.40 -19.75 -20.48
CA MET A 407 -3.93 -19.00 -21.62
C MET A 407 -3.23 -19.37 -22.93
N VAL A 408 -1.90 -19.45 -22.94
CA VAL A 408 -1.17 -19.77 -24.19
C VAL A 408 -1.49 -21.20 -24.64
N ILE A 409 -1.48 -22.17 -23.73
CA ILE A 409 -1.80 -23.58 -24.03
C ILE A 409 -3.25 -23.68 -24.54
N THR A 410 -4.22 -23.15 -23.79
CA THR A 410 -5.63 -23.29 -24.13
C THR A 410 -5.97 -22.57 -25.43
N ILE A 411 -5.49 -21.34 -25.63
CA ILE A 411 -5.72 -20.60 -26.90
C ILE A 411 -5.04 -21.30 -28.07
N GLY A 412 -3.79 -21.75 -27.88
CA GLY A 412 -3.02 -22.45 -28.90
C GLY A 412 -3.75 -23.71 -29.37
N LEU A 413 -4.11 -24.59 -28.44
CA LEU A 413 -4.81 -25.85 -28.75
C LEU A 413 -6.26 -25.65 -29.20
N THR A 414 -6.92 -24.56 -28.79
CA THR A 414 -8.23 -24.20 -29.38
C THR A 414 -8.11 -23.82 -30.86
N LEU A 415 -7.06 -23.09 -31.23
CA LEU A 415 -6.83 -22.61 -32.60
C LEU A 415 -6.18 -23.66 -33.52
N LEU A 416 -5.36 -24.54 -32.95
CA LEU A 416 -4.60 -25.56 -33.67
C LEU A 416 -5.26 -26.94 -33.60
N GLY A 417 -6.32 -27.09 -32.79
CA GLY A 417 -6.96 -28.37 -32.48
C GLY A 417 -6.25 -29.10 -31.33
N GLY A 418 -6.93 -30.09 -30.74
CA GLY A 418 -6.38 -30.86 -29.61
C GLY A 418 -6.57 -30.21 -28.23
N ILE A 419 -7.60 -29.36 -28.03
CA ILE A 419 -7.85 -28.69 -26.73
C ILE A 419 -7.92 -29.65 -25.53
N GLN A 420 -8.27 -30.92 -25.75
CA GLN A 420 -8.27 -31.94 -24.69
C GLN A 420 -6.89 -32.12 -24.04
N ASP A 421 -5.81 -31.92 -24.80
CA ASP A 421 -4.43 -32.02 -24.31
C ASP A 421 -4.04 -30.86 -23.38
N ALA A 422 -4.88 -29.82 -23.28
CA ALA A 422 -4.71 -28.75 -22.29
C ALA A 422 -5.03 -29.21 -20.86
N TYR A 423 -5.76 -30.32 -20.71
CA TYR A 423 -6.24 -30.82 -19.43
C TYR A 423 -5.44 -32.05 -18.98
N VAL A 424 -5.00 -32.05 -17.71
CA VAL A 424 -4.35 -33.20 -17.11
C VAL A 424 -5.40 -34.10 -16.48
N THR A 425 -5.37 -35.38 -16.86
CA THR A 425 -6.27 -36.43 -16.37
C THR A 425 -5.46 -37.62 -15.84
N ASP A 426 -6.12 -38.62 -15.29
CA ASP A 426 -5.50 -39.86 -14.83
C ASP A 426 -4.80 -40.64 -15.95
N GLN A 427 -5.16 -40.40 -17.21
CA GLN A 427 -4.56 -41.01 -18.40
C GLN A 427 -3.40 -40.19 -19.00
N THR A 428 -3.19 -38.95 -18.54
CA THR A 428 -2.10 -38.11 -19.05
C THR A 428 -0.75 -38.68 -18.64
N THR A 429 0.13 -38.87 -19.61
CA THR A 429 1.50 -39.36 -19.43
C THR A 429 2.50 -38.40 -20.05
N SER A 430 3.74 -38.43 -19.58
CA SER A 430 4.82 -37.57 -20.08
C SER A 430 6.13 -38.35 -20.19
N THR A 431 7.17 -37.69 -20.70
CA THR A 431 8.51 -38.29 -20.84
C THR A 431 9.54 -37.51 -20.03
N VAL A 432 10.63 -38.17 -19.66
CA VAL A 432 11.76 -37.51 -18.97
C VAL A 432 12.29 -36.30 -19.74
N GLY A 433 12.32 -36.35 -21.08
CA GLY A 433 12.79 -35.26 -21.92
C GLY A 433 11.86 -34.03 -21.89
N THR A 434 10.55 -34.26 -22.01
CA THR A 434 9.54 -33.20 -21.98
C THR A 434 9.42 -32.57 -20.60
N ALA A 435 9.30 -33.38 -19.54
CA ALA A 435 9.29 -32.88 -18.17
C ALA A 435 10.59 -32.17 -17.79
N GLY A 436 11.75 -32.70 -18.20
CA GLY A 436 13.05 -32.04 -17.98
C GLY A 436 13.16 -30.68 -18.66
N LEU A 437 12.66 -30.57 -19.90
CA LEU A 437 12.59 -29.29 -20.62
C LEU A 437 11.63 -28.31 -19.95
N SER A 438 10.44 -28.77 -19.53
CA SER A 438 9.46 -27.92 -18.85
C SER A 438 10.00 -27.39 -17.50
N VAL A 439 10.63 -28.24 -16.69
CA VAL A 439 11.27 -27.83 -15.43
C VAL A 439 12.40 -26.83 -15.70
N LEU A 440 13.22 -27.06 -16.72
CA LEU A 440 14.28 -26.13 -17.11
C LEU A 440 13.70 -24.78 -17.56
N ALA A 441 12.68 -24.78 -18.40
CA ALA A 441 11.99 -23.57 -18.86
C ALA A 441 11.40 -22.81 -17.67
N THR A 442 10.71 -23.51 -16.77
CA THR A 442 10.13 -22.96 -15.54
C THR A 442 11.20 -22.33 -14.64
N ALA A 443 12.36 -22.98 -14.50
CA ALA A 443 13.49 -22.44 -13.75
C ALA A 443 14.07 -21.16 -14.39
N ILE A 444 14.20 -21.13 -15.72
CA ILE A 444 14.64 -19.96 -16.47
C ILE A 444 13.65 -18.81 -16.30
N MET A 445 12.35 -19.05 -16.49
CA MET A 445 11.31 -18.03 -16.34
C MET A 445 11.26 -17.49 -14.91
N THR A 446 11.42 -18.37 -13.92
CA THR A 446 11.56 -17.98 -12.50
C THR A 446 12.77 -17.06 -12.30
N ALA A 447 13.93 -17.40 -12.86
CA ALA A 447 15.13 -16.56 -12.78
C ALA A 447 14.93 -15.18 -13.43
N VAL A 448 14.26 -15.12 -14.58
CA VAL A 448 13.90 -13.88 -15.28
C VAL A 448 12.95 -13.02 -14.41
N LEU A 449 11.88 -13.59 -13.87
CA LEU A 449 10.95 -12.87 -12.99
C LEU A 449 11.63 -12.36 -11.73
N LEU A 450 12.53 -13.13 -11.13
CA LEU A 450 13.32 -12.69 -9.97
C LEU A 450 14.32 -11.59 -10.34
N TRP A 451 14.92 -11.64 -11.52
CA TRP A 451 15.76 -10.55 -12.03
C TRP A 451 14.94 -9.26 -12.22
N LEU A 452 13.77 -9.36 -12.86
CA LEU A 452 12.87 -8.23 -13.10
C LEU A 452 12.33 -7.64 -11.79
N ALA A 453 11.97 -8.50 -10.83
CA ALA A 453 11.52 -8.09 -9.51
C ALA A 453 12.62 -7.35 -8.74
N ARG A 454 13.88 -7.79 -8.81
CA ARG A 454 15.03 -7.09 -8.19
C ARG A 454 15.27 -5.73 -8.83
N ARG A 455 15.18 -5.64 -10.16
CA ARG A 455 15.31 -4.38 -10.91
C ARG A 455 14.19 -3.39 -10.58
N SER A 456 12.99 -3.91 -10.33
CA SER A 456 11.80 -3.11 -10.00
C SER A 456 11.66 -2.77 -8.51
N GLY A 457 12.61 -3.17 -7.66
CA GLY A 457 12.53 -2.95 -6.21
C GLY A 457 11.47 -3.79 -5.49
N ILE A 458 10.93 -4.82 -6.15
CA ILE A 458 9.89 -5.71 -5.62
C ILE A 458 10.49 -6.81 -4.75
N ALA A 459 11.64 -7.36 -5.16
CA ALA A 459 12.35 -8.41 -4.44
C ALA A 459 13.69 -7.87 -3.88
N PRO A 460 14.13 -8.35 -2.70
CA PRO A 460 15.42 -7.97 -2.14
C PRO A 460 16.59 -8.35 -3.06
N ARG A 461 17.65 -7.52 -3.04
CA ARG A 461 18.90 -7.81 -3.76
C ARG A 461 19.67 -8.99 -3.18
N ALA A 462 19.59 -9.19 -1.87
CA ALA A 462 20.22 -10.30 -1.18
C ALA A 462 19.68 -11.64 -1.67
N PHE A 463 20.60 -12.56 -1.98
CA PHE A 463 20.23 -13.90 -2.41
C PHE A 463 19.55 -14.66 -1.27
N GLY A 464 18.46 -15.38 -1.57
CA GLY A 464 17.74 -16.17 -0.57
C GLY A 464 16.95 -15.35 0.48
N ALA A 465 16.95 -14.01 0.42
CA ALA A 465 16.15 -13.19 1.33
C ALA A 465 14.70 -13.02 0.83
N PRO A 466 13.68 -13.20 1.68
CA PRO A 466 12.29 -12.91 1.32
C PRO A 466 12.00 -11.41 1.29
N ALA A 467 11.06 -11.00 0.46
CA ALA A 467 10.47 -9.68 0.60
C ALA A 467 9.66 -9.62 1.91
N LEU A 468 9.82 -8.53 2.64
CA LEU A 468 9.15 -8.30 3.92
C LEU A 468 8.08 -7.22 3.75
N SER A 469 7.06 -7.25 4.60
CA SER A 469 6.18 -6.09 4.77
C SER A 469 7.00 -4.89 5.21
N ALA A 470 6.69 -3.71 4.67
CA ALA A 470 7.29 -2.47 5.13
C ALA A 470 7.10 -2.34 6.64
N GLU A 471 8.12 -1.80 7.32
CA GLU A 471 7.93 -1.23 8.65
C GLU A 471 6.77 -0.23 8.55
N ALA A 472 5.85 -0.28 9.53
CA ALA A 472 4.92 0.83 9.68
C ALA A 472 5.78 2.10 9.70
N PRO A 473 5.48 3.14 8.89
CA PRO A 473 6.23 4.38 8.99
C PRO A 473 6.20 4.74 10.47
N ALA A 474 7.40 4.82 11.08
CA ALA A 474 7.53 5.51 12.35
C ALA A 474 6.77 6.80 12.11
N ALA A 475 5.62 6.97 12.79
CA ALA A 475 4.79 8.14 12.61
C ALA A 475 5.77 9.31 12.61
N GLN A 476 5.89 10.01 11.48
CA GLN A 476 6.84 11.10 11.36
C GLN A 476 6.46 12.07 12.48
N ARG A 477 7.28 12.07 13.53
CA ARG A 477 7.09 12.85 14.75
C ARG A 477 7.92 14.10 14.62
#